data_AF-A0A3M1Z1G5-F1
#
_entry.id   AF-A0A3M1Z1G5-F1
#
_cell.length_a   1.000
_cell.length_b   1.000
_cell.length_c   1.000
_cell.angle_alpha   90.00
_cell.angle_beta   90.00
_cell.angle_gamma   90.00
#
_symmetry.space_group_name_H-M   'P 1'
#
loop_
_entity.id
_entity.type
_entity.pdbx_description
1 polymer ?
#
loop_
_entity_poly.entity_id
_entity_poly.type
_entity_poly.pdbx_seq_one_letter_code
_entity_poly.pdbx_strand_id
1 'polypeptide(L)' 'MYVLGIIAVVFGLSFAMINIRQILTGKEFRGTCATNNPMLKNQIGECSVCGKKPEEDCKMPEVKG' A
#
# COMPACT_ATOMS: atom_id res chain seq x y z
N MET A 1 -26.42 -5.85 21.51
CA MET A 1 -26.76 -5.14 20.24
C MET A 1 -25.67 -4.14 19.84
N TYR A 2 -25.44 -3.06 20.60
CA TYR A 2 -24.60 -1.92 20.18
C TYR A 2 -23.16 -2.29 19.75
N VAL A 3 -22.48 -3.21 20.46
CA VAL A 3 -21.10 -3.63 20.15
C VAL A 3 -20.97 -4.15 18.71
N LEU A 4 -21.94 -4.96 18.24
CA LEU A 4 -21.92 -5.51 16.88
C LEU A 4 -22.09 -4.40 15.82
N GLY A 5 -22.89 -3.37 16.11
CA GLY A 5 -23.03 -2.21 15.24
C GLY A 5 -21.73 -1.42 15.12
N ILE A 6 -21.02 -1.20 16.25
CA ILE A 6 -19.72 -0.52 16.26
C ILE A 6 -18.69 -1.31 15.45
N ILE A 7 -18.61 -2.63 15.65
CA ILE A 7 -17.70 -3.50 14.89
C ILE A 7 -17.99 -3.41 13.38
N ALA A 8 -19.26 -3.51 12.96
CA ALA A 8 -19.63 -3.43 11.55
C ALA A 8 -19.25 -2.07 10.92
N VAL A 9 -19.46 -0.96 11.64
CA VAL A 9 -19.09 0.39 11.17
C VAL A 9 -17.57 0.54 11.04
N VAL A 10 -16.79 0.13 12.04
CA VAL A 10 -15.32 0.22 12.01
C VAL A 10 -14.74 -0.67 10.90
N PHE A 11 -15.30 -1.86 10.71
CA PHE A 11 -14.88 -2.79 9.65
C PHE A 11 -15.16 -2.20 8.27
N GLY A 12 -16.37 -1.68 8.02
CA GLY A 12 -16.72 -1.00 6.76
C GLY A 12 -15.84 0.23 6.47
N LEU A 13 -15.60 1.07 7.48
CA LEU A 13 -14.70 2.22 7.36
C LEU A 13 -13.27 1.81 7.00
N SER A 14 -12.79 0.68 7.51
CA SER A 14 -11.44 0.18 7.22
C SER A 14 -11.26 -0.14 5.72
N PHE A 15 -12.22 -0.81 5.08
CA PHE A 15 -12.18 -1.06 3.63
C PHE A 15 -12.25 0.23 2.81
N ALA A 16 -13.09 1.18 3.23
CA ALA A 16 -13.19 2.49 2.59
C ALA A 16 -11.88 3.29 2.69
N MET A 17 -11.21 3.29 3.85
CA MET A 17 -9.95 3.99 4.06
C MET A 17 -8.79 3.37 3.27
N ILE A 18 -8.69 2.03 3.20
CA ILE A 18 -7.65 1.35 2.39
C ILE A 18 -7.78 1.73 0.90
N ASN A 19 -9.01 1.90 0.41
CA ASN A 19 -9.31 2.21 -0.99
C ASN A 19 -9.60 3.70 -1.24
N ILE A 20 -9.34 4.60 -0.28
CA ILE A 20 -9.77 6.00 -0.33
C ILE A 20 -9.30 6.74 -1.59
N ARG A 21 -8.12 6.40 -2.11
CA ARG A 21 -7.57 6.96 -3.34
C ARG A 21 -8.33 6.52 -4.60
N GLN A 22 -8.83 5.29 -4.64
CA GLN A 22 -9.72 4.83 -5.71
C GLN A 22 -11.06 5.58 -5.64
N ILE A 23 -11.64 5.67 -4.43
CA ILE A 23 -12.95 6.33 -4.19
C ILE A 23 -12.91 7.83 -4.58
N LEU A 24 -11.86 8.56 -4.19
CA LEU A 24 -11.77 10.01 -4.41
C LEU A 24 -11.15 10.42 -5.75
N THR A 25 -10.34 9.57 -6.39
CA THR A 25 -9.57 9.97 -7.59
C THR A 25 -9.74 9.04 -8.79
N GLY A 26 -10.42 7.90 -8.66
CA GLY A 26 -10.55 6.91 -9.73
C GLY A 26 -9.22 6.31 -10.18
N LYS A 27 -8.20 6.32 -9.30
CA LYS A 27 -6.85 5.81 -9.61
C LYS A 27 -6.53 4.59 -8.75
N GLU A 28 -6.03 3.56 -9.44
CA GLU A 28 -5.56 2.31 -8.85
C GLU A 28 -4.61 2.49 -7.67
N PHE A 29 -4.73 1.59 -6.70
CA PHE A 29 -3.85 1.51 -5.54
C PHE A 29 -2.39 1.28 -5.99
N ARG A 30 -1.46 2.10 -5.49
CA ARG A 30 -0.05 2.13 -5.96
C ARG A 30 0.86 1.10 -5.29
N GLY A 31 0.28 0.17 -4.53
CA GLY A 31 1.01 -0.61 -3.54
C GLY A 31 1.17 0.16 -2.23
N THR A 32 1.50 -0.57 -1.18
CA THR A 32 2.01 0.02 0.08
C THR A 32 3.51 0.32 -0.09
N CYS A 33 4.22 0.55 1.01
CA CYS A 33 5.66 0.30 1.05
C CYS A 33 5.98 -1.21 1.20
N ALA A 34 5.02 -2.10 0.89
CA ALA A 34 5.10 -3.57 0.92
C ALA A 34 4.48 -4.32 -0.30
N THR A 35 4.54 -3.82 -1.57
CA THR A 35 4.23 -4.57 -2.84
C THR A 35 5.41 -4.87 -3.85
N ASN A 36 5.92 -3.91 -4.64
CA ASN A 36 7.01 -3.97 -5.66
C ASN A 36 8.55 -3.89 -5.30
N ASN A 37 9.11 -4.38 -4.16
CA ASN A 37 10.55 -4.20 -3.77
C ASN A 37 11.46 -4.97 -4.70
N PRO A 38 12.55 -4.43 -5.25
CA PRO A 38 13.44 -5.24 -6.08
C PRO A 38 13.90 -6.55 -5.40
N MET A 39 14.16 -6.57 -4.09
CA MET A 39 14.59 -7.77 -3.36
C MET A 39 13.45 -8.65 -2.84
N LEU A 40 12.30 -8.08 -2.47
CA LEU A 40 11.20 -8.81 -1.83
C LEU A 40 9.94 -9.00 -2.70
N LYS A 41 9.86 -8.39 -3.89
CA LYS A 41 8.75 -8.55 -4.86
C LYS A 41 8.44 -10.01 -5.20
N ASN A 42 9.44 -10.89 -5.07
CA ASN A 42 9.32 -12.32 -5.33
C ASN A 42 9.27 -13.19 -4.05
N GLN A 43 9.30 -12.60 -2.85
CA GLN A 43 9.35 -13.35 -1.57
C GLN A 43 8.34 -12.88 -0.51
N ILE A 44 8.08 -11.56 -0.38
CA ILE A 44 7.25 -10.99 0.71
C ILE A 44 6.33 -9.83 0.22
N GLY A 45 6.70 -9.13 -0.87
CA GLY A 45 6.17 -7.78 -1.18
C GLY A 45 7.17 -6.68 -0.76
N GLU A 46 6.90 -5.38 -1.02
CA GLU A 46 7.86 -4.24 -0.99
C GLU A 46 8.69 -3.83 0.23
N CYS A 47 9.32 -2.68 0.03
CA CYS A 47 10.48 -2.19 0.71
C CYS A 47 10.00 -0.94 1.41
N SER A 48 9.91 -1.01 2.73
CA SER A 48 9.53 0.10 3.58
C SER A 48 10.57 1.24 3.65
N VAL A 49 11.57 1.20 2.76
CA VAL A 49 12.68 2.17 2.66
C VAL A 49 12.84 2.79 1.26
N CYS A 50 11.98 2.48 0.28
CA CYS A 50 12.14 3.01 -1.09
C CYS A 50 11.57 4.44 -1.23
N GLY A 51 12.44 5.46 -1.13
CA GLY A 51 12.11 6.88 -1.27
C GLY A 51 11.77 7.35 -2.69
N LYS A 52 11.08 6.52 -3.49
CA LYS A 52 10.72 6.78 -4.88
C LYS A 52 9.52 7.74 -5.00
N LYS A 53 9.41 8.47 -6.11
CA LYS A 53 8.18 9.22 -6.40
C LYS A 53 7.03 8.27 -6.76
N PRO A 54 5.76 8.68 -6.59
CA PRO A 54 4.59 7.80 -6.78
C PRO A 54 4.42 7.23 -8.20
N GLU A 55 5.09 7.82 -9.19
CA GLU A 55 5.10 7.40 -10.60
C GLU A 55 6.34 6.58 -10.99
N GLU A 56 7.33 6.41 -10.10
CA GLU A 56 8.60 5.74 -10.40
C GLU A 56 8.60 4.27 -9.94
N ASP A 57 9.34 3.43 -10.67
CA ASP A 57 9.68 2.08 -10.21
C ASP A 57 10.75 2.12 -9.12
N CYS A 58 10.71 1.18 -8.18
CA CYS A 58 11.71 1.11 -7.12
C CYS A 58 13.03 0.57 -7.70
N LYS A 59 14.01 1.45 -7.87
CA LYS A 59 15.35 1.10 -8.36
C LYS A 59 16.26 0.69 -7.21
N MET A 60 17.02 -0.39 -7.40
CA MET A 60 18.09 -0.77 -6.49
C MET A 60 19.28 0.20 -6.72
N PRO A 61 19.93 0.73 -5.68
CA PRO A 61 21.10 1.59 -5.86
C PRO A 61 22.26 0.81 -6.47
N GLU A 62 23.03 1.45 -7.36
CA GLU A 62 24.26 0.86 -7.90
C GLU A 62 25.31 0.75 -6.80
N VAL A 63 25.56 -0.48 -6.33
CA VAL A 63 26.64 -0.76 -5.39
C VAL A 63 27.95 -0.73 -6.18
N LYS A 64 28.65 0.40 -6.12
CA LYS A 64 30.05 0.48 -6.55
C LYS A 64 30.91 -0.30 -5.56
N GLY A 65 31.45 -1.43 -6.02
CA GLY A 65 32.58 -2.11 -5.38
C GLY A 65 33.89 -1.38 -5.65
#